data_AF-A0A0U5AT22-F1
#
_entry.id   AF-A0A0U5AT22-F1
#
_cell.length_a   1.000
_cell.length_b   1.000
_cell.length_c   1.000
_cell.angle_alpha   90.00
_cell.angle_beta   90.00
_cell.angle_gamma   90.00
#
_symmetry.space_group_name_H-M   'P 1'
#
loop_
_entity.id
_entity.type
_entity.pdbx_description
1 polymer ?
#
loop_
_entity_poly.entity_id
_entity_poly.type
_entity_poly.pdbx_seq_one_letter_code
_entity_poly.pdbx_strand_id
1 'polypeptide(L)'
;MKEVDKKQQDNVVLFPGSGERRFQMVEASVLRRLDEQEGYAERLCTMLHAGTVAEQLAAVEQLTYIYDDATITALRSYIEGERGDPVAKTLALRALKEQGQAGMIGVRKFGRLLTVDISEVPLDDGELPVGQAAVMHELERVTEAHDASVLPLALQLWTTYFFMAYPLVPDVDAHGVGVWASALHYAVTKLLGTGQTVERIADLYDVDGQAVSRCYQELQAVPGLISGG
;
A
#
# COMPACT_ATOMS: atom_id res chain seq x y z
N MET A 1 7.93 -9.09 42.15
CA MET A 1 7.38 -10.36 41.60
C MET A 1 5.86 -10.19 41.61
N LYS A 2 5.18 -9.87 40.52
CA LYS A 2 5.35 -10.38 39.16
C LYS A 2 5.46 -9.24 38.14
N GLU A 3 6.38 -9.43 37.21
CA GLU A 3 6.47 -8.68 35.96
C GLU A 3 5.13 -8.72 35.25
N VAL A 4 4.66 -7.54 34.85
CA VAL A 4 3.63 -7.43 33.82
C VAL A 4 4.32 -7.85 32.54
N ASP A 5 4.02 -9.08 32.13
CA ASP A 5 4.47 -9.69 30.89
C ASP A 5 3.96 -8.82 29.73
N LYS A 6 4.83 -7.91 29.30
CA LYS A 6 4.67 -7.05 28.14
C LYS A 6 4.90 -7.95 26.94
N LYS A 7 3.96 -8.88 26.70
CA LYS A 7 3.96 -9.69 25.49
C LYS A 7 3.91 -8.75 24.30
N GLN A 8 5.07 -8.63 23.66
CA GLN A 8 5.27 -8.49 22.23
C GLN A 8 3.93 -8.31 21.49
N GLN A 9 3.49 -7.06 21.31
CA GLN A 9 2.61 -6.72 20.20
C GLN A 9 3.46 -6.97 18.97
N ASP A 10 3.31 -8.14 18.35
CA ASP A 10 3.76 -8.34 16.99
C ASP A 10 2.96 -7.35 16.15
N ASN A 11 3.59 -6.20 15.87
CA ASN A 11 2.94 -5.12 15.17
C ASN A 11 2.66 -5.62 13.76
N VAL A 12 1.40 -5.79 13.38
CA VAL A 12 1.04 -6.10 12.00
C VAL A 12 1.44 -4.89 11.16
N VAL A 13 2.44 -5.06 10.29
CA VAL A 13 3.06 -3.96 9.55
C VAL A 13 2.47 -3.87 8.14
N LEU A 14 1.91 -2.72 7.75
CA LEU A 14 1.37 -2.50 6.40
C LEU A 14 2.52 -2.17 5.44
N PHE A 15 3.55 -1.50 5.95
CA PHE A 15 4.79 -1.16 5.26
C PHE A 15 5.98 -1.99 5.74
N PRO A 16 6.08 -3.28 5.36
CA PRO A 16 7.20 -4.12 5.75
C PRO A 16 8.50 -3.57 5.18
N GLY A 17 9.38 -3.08 6.04
CA GLY A 17 10.69 -2.63 5.61
C GLY A 17 11.18 -1.32 6.19
N SER A 18 10.41 -0.59 7.01
CA SER A 18 10.79 0.63 7.75
C SER A 18 12.03 0.53 8.68
N GLY A 19 12.81 -0.57 8.61
CA GLY A 19 14.06 -0.74 9.34
C GLY A 19 15.24 -0.02 8.70
N GLU A 20 15.75 1.01 9.37
CA GLU A 20 16.89 1.89 9.00
C GLU A 20 18.08 1.17 8.33
N ARG A 21 18.43 -0.06 8.75
CA ARG A 21 19.63 -0.77 8.27
C ARG A 21 19.54 -1.32 6.85
N ARG A 22 18.34 -1.66 6.35
CA ARG A 22 18.19 -2.15 4.96
C ARG A 22 18.25 -0.99 3.97
N PHE A 23 17.65 0.14 4.31
CA PHE A 23 17.67 1.34 3.48
C PHE A 23 19.08 1.90 3.30
N GLN A 24 19.90 1.92 4.36
CA GLN A 24 21.29 2.41 4.27
C GLN A 24 22.16 1.66 3.24
N MET A 25 21.98 0.34 3.10
CA MET A 25 22.75 -0.43 2.11
C MET A 25 22.25 -0.18 0.68
N VAL A 26 20.93 -0.03 0.49
CA VAL A 26 20.34 0.26 -0.82
C VAL A 26 20.75 1.66 -1.27
N GLU A 27 20.58 2.66 -0.41
CA GLU A 27 21.00 4.05 -0.62
C GLU A 27 22.47 4.14 -1.03
N ALA A 28 23.38 3.57 -0.24
CA ALA A 28 24.81 3.59 -0.55
C ALA A 28 25.11 2.94 -1.92
N SER A 29 24.38 1.87 -2.27
CA SER A 29 24.55 1.22 -3.57
C SER A 29 24.06 2.08 -4.74
N VAL A 30 22.98 2.84 -4.53
CA VAL A 30 22.40 3.76 -5.53
C VAL A 30 23.32 4.94 -5.74
N LEU A 31 23.76 5.60 -4.66
CA LEU A 31 24.66 6.75 -4.72
C LEU A 31 25.99 6.38 -5.39
N ARG A 32 26.54 5.20 -5.07
CA ARG A 32 27.75 4.71 -5.75
C ARG A 32 27.54 4.53 -7.26
N ARG A 33 26.39 3.99 -7.69
CA ARG A 33 26.09 3.85 -9.13
C ARG A 33 25.88 5.19 -9.81
N LEU A 34 25.29 6.16 -9.10
CA LEU A 34 25.10 7.51 -9.59
C LEU A 34 26.46 8.18 -9.88
N ASP A 35 27.44 7.99 -9.00
CA ASP A 35 28.81 8.52 -9.18
C ASP A 35 29.61 7.78 -10.26
N GLU A 36 29.48 6.46 -10.33
CA GLU A 36 30.31 5.62 -11.22
C GLU A 36 29.75 5.50 -12.64
N GLN A 37 28.43 5.64 -12.82
CA GLN A 37 27.78 5.38 -14.10
C GLN A 37 27.18 6.67 -14.67
N GLU A 38 27.79 7.16 -15.73
CA GLU A 38 27.24 8.26 -16.52
C GLU A 38 25.83 7.92 -17.02
N GLY A 39 24.91 8.89 -16.96
CA GLY A 39 23.54 8.72 -17.42
C GLY A 39 22.66 7.81 -16.55
N TYR A 40 23.04 7.54 -15.29
CA TYR A 40 22.29 6.62 -14.43
C TYR A 40 20.90 7.15 -14.06
N ALA A 41 20.81 8.41 -13.61
CA ALA A 41 19.54 9.04 -13.24
C ALA A 41 18.58 9.11 -14.44
N GLU A 42 19.08 9.46 -15.63
CA GLU A 42 18.31 9.56 -16.87
C GLU A 42 17.74 8.20 -17.29
N ARG A 43 18.51 7.12 -17.09
CA ARG A 43 18.04 5.75 -17.32
C ARG A 43 16.92 5.38 -16.36
N LEU A 44 17.03 5.72 -15.07
CA LEU A 44 15.95 5.51 -14.10
C LEU A 44 14.69 6.30 -14.47
N CYS A 45 14.82 7.57 -14.86
CA CYS A 45 13.70 8.39 -15.33
C CYS A 45 13.02 7.79 -16.58
N THR A 46 13.82 7.20 -17.48
CA THR A 46 13.31 6.49 -18.66
C THR A 46 12.57 5.21 -18.27
N MET A 47 13.15 4.40 -17.38
CA MET A 47 12.52 3.19 -16.84
C MET A 47 11.20 3.50 -16.14
N LEU A 48 11.14 4.61 -15.39
CA LEU A 48 9.92 5.07 -14.73
C LEU A 48 8.77 5.33 -15.71
N HIS A 49 9.04 5.93 -16.87
CA HIS A 49 7.98 6.32 -17.82
C HIS A 49 7.66 5.25 -18.87
N ALA A 50 8.66 4.46 -19.28
CA ALA A 50 8.56 3.56 -20.42
C ALA A 50 8.78 2.07 -20.07
N GLY A 51 9.15 1.76 -18.83
CA GLY A 51 9.38 0.40 -18.37
C GLY A 51 8.08 -0.36 -18.09
N THR A 52 8.24 -1.67 -17.93
CA THR A 52 7.26 -2.58 -17.32
C THR A 52 6.93 -2.19 -15.88
N VAL A 53 5.84 -2.71 -15.31
CA VAL A 53 5.48 -2.44 -13.90
C VAL A 53 6.64 -2.71 -12.94
N ALA A 54 7.34 -3.84 -13.12
CA ALA A 54 8.50 -4.19 -12.30
C ALA A 54 9.65 -3.17 -12.44
N GLU A 55 9.93 -2.70 -13.65
CA GLU A 55 10.95 -1.68 -13.91
C GLU A 55 10.55 -0.32 -13.34
N GLN A 56 9.26 0.06 -13.41
CA GLN A 56 8.75 1.29 -12.82
C GLN A 56 8.91 1.28 -11.30
N LEU A 57 8.49 0.20 -10.63
CA LEU A 57 8.65 0.03 -9.19
C LEU A 57 10.13 0.12 -8.78
N ALA A 58 11.01 -0.60 -9.49
CA ALA A 58 12.44 -0.56 -9.23
C ALA A 58 13.07 0.82 -9.52
N ALA A 59 12.56 1.57 -10.49
CA ALA A 59 13.01 2.92 -10.76
C ALA A 59 12.64 3.87 -9.62
N VAL A 60 11.38 3.82 -9.15
CA VAL A 60 10.91 4.65 -8.02
C VAL A 60 11.76 4.39 -6.77
N GLU A 61 11.97 3.13 -6.40
CA GLU A 61 12.76 2.75 -5.21
C GLU A 61 14.17 3.36 -5.23
N GLN A 62 14.80 3.44 -6.39
CA GLN A 62 16.13 4.01 -6.53
C GLN A 62 16.10 5.53 -6.60
N LEU A 63 15.10 6.10 -7.30
CA LEU A 63 14.92 7.54 -7.41
C LEU A 63 14.66 8.20 -6.06
N THR A 64 14.07 7.50 -5.08
CA THR A 64 13.95 7.97 -3.68
C THR A 64 15.23 8.60 -3.13
N TYR A 65 16.40 8.02 -3.46
CA TYR A 65 17.69 8.48 -2.92
C TYR A 65 18.42 9.49 -3.81
N ILE A 66 17.82 9.93 -4.91
CA ILE A 66 18.46 10.84 -5.87
C ILE A 66 17.71 12.18 -5.88
N TYR A 67 18.33 13.20 -5.28
CA TYR A 67 17.72 14.48 -4.91
C TYR A 67 18.09 15.60 -5.90
N ASP A 68 17.95 15.38 -7.21
CA ASP A 68 18.18 16.40 -8.23
C ASP A 68 16.88 16.88 -8.88
N ASP A 69 16.90 18.08 -9.46
CA ASP A 69 15.72 18.71 -10.05
C ASP A 69 15.11 17.88 -11.19
N ALA A 70 15.94 17.14 -11.94
CA ALA A 70 15.46 16.35 -13.07
C ALA A 70 14.73 15.09 -12.59
N THR A 71 15.23 14.40 -11.55
CA THR A 71 14.54 13.24 -10.95
C THR A 71 13.25 13.64 -10.26
N ILE A 72 13.25 14.75 -9.53
CA ILE A 72 12.03 15.31 -8.90
C ILE A 72 10.98 15.63 -9.98
N THR A 73 11.40 16.27 -11.07
CA THR A 73 10.52 16.59 -12.20
C THR A 73 9.97 15.32 -12.85
N ALA A 74 10.79 14.29 -13.03
CA ALA A 74 10.36 13.01 -13.59
C ALA A 74 9.33 12.31 -12.69
N LEU A 75 9.54 12.27 -11.37
CA LEU A 75 8.58 11.72 -10.42
C LEU A 75 7.24 12.46 -10.49
N ARG A 76 7.26 13.80 -10.48
CA ARG A 76 6.04 14.62 -10.60
C ARG A 76 5.27 14.34 -11.89
N SER A 77 5.96 14.38 -13.03
CA SER A 77 5.40 14.06 -14.35
C SER A 77 4.77 12.66 -14.38
N TYR A 78 5.43 11.66 -13.78
CA TYR A 78 4.91 10.30 -13.72
C TYR A 78 3.61 10.20 -12.90
N ILE A 79 3.56 10.86 -11.75
CA ILE A 79 2.37 10.90 -10.87
C ILE A 79 1.20 11.57 -11.59
N GLU A 80 1.46 12.70 -12.24
CA GLU A 80 0.47 13.52 -12.95
C GLU A 80 0.04 12.95 -14.31
N GLY A 81 0.86 12.08 -14.92
CA GLY A 81 0.61 11.51 -16.24
C GLY A 81 -0.54 10.49 -16.26
N GLU A 82 -1.14 10.23 -17.43
CA GLU A 82 -2.28 9.28 -17.52
C GLU A 82 -1.86 7.80 -17.44
N ARG A 83 -0.58 7.53 -17.72
CA ARG A 83 0.01 6.18 -17.72
C ARG A 83 0.77 5.95 -16.42
N GLY A 84 1.14 4.70 -16.18
CA GLY A 84 1.90 4.28 -15.00
C GLY A 84 1.06 3.41 -14.05
N ASP A 85 1.74 2.49 -13.40
CA ASP A 85 1.14 1.60 -12.43
C ASP A 85 0.61 2.37 -11.18
N PRO A 86 -0.60 2.09 -10.68
CA PRO A 86 -1.16 2.78 -9.53
C PRO A 86 -0.33 2.66 -8.25
N VAL A 87 0.32 1.51 -8.00
CA VAL A 87 1.18 1.32 -6.82
C VAL A 87 2.45 2.14 -6.98
N ALA A 88 3.09 2.07 -8.15
CA ALA A 88 4.29 2.86 -8.44
C ALA A 88 4.04 4.36 -8.31
N LYS A 89 2.86 4.87 -8.67
CA LYS A 89 2.48 6.28 -8.46
C LYS A 89 2.42 6.67 -6.99
N THR A 90 1.88 5.80 -6.13
CA THR A 90 1.87 6.06 -4.68
C THR A 90 3.27 6.00 -4.10
N LEU A 91 4.11 5.08 -4.56
CA LEU A 91 5.52 5.04 -4.16
C LEU A 91 6.28 6.28 -4.64
N ALA A 92 5.99 6.81 -5.83
CA ALA A 92 6.59 8.04 -6.33
C ALA A 92 6.17 9.26 -5.50
N LEU A 93 4.91 9.32 -5.06
CA LEU A 93 4.46 10.34 -4.10
C LEU A 93 5.22 10.28 -2.78
N ARG A 94 5.43 9.07 -2.26
CA ARG A 94 6.22 8.86 -1.05
C ARG A 94 7.67 9.24 -1.23
N ALA A 95 8.28 8.88 -2.36
CA ALA A 95 9.64 9.27 -2.71
C ALA A 95 9.78 10.80 -2.71
N LEU A 96 8.82 11.54 -3.27
CA LEU A 96 8.81 13.00 -3.19
C LEU A 96 8.76 13.51 -1.73
N LYS A 97 7.92 12.93 -0.87
CA LYS A 97 7.87 13.29 0.55
C LYS A 97 9.19 12.98 1.27
N GLU A 98 9.79 11.82 1.03
CA GLU A 98 11.10 11.43 1.57
C GLU A 98 12.21 12.38 1.11
N GLN A 99 12.11 12.90 -0.12
CA GLN A 99 12.98 13.94 -0.66
C GLN A 99 12.72 15.36 -0.10
N GLY A 100 11.82 15.48 0.88
CA GLY A 100 11.46 16.75 1.51
C GLY A 100 10.60 17.66 0.62
N GLN A 101 9.99 17.12 -0.44
CA GLN A 101 9.06 17.87 -1.27
C GLN A 101 7.74 18.07 -0.54
N ALA A 102 7.08 19.20 -0.81
CA ALA A 102 5.80 19.56 -0.21
C ALA A 102 4.87 20.22 -1.24
N GLY A 103 3.62 20.45 -0.82
CA GLY A 103 2.60 21.13 -1.60
C GLY A 103 1.69 20.19 -2.39
N MET A 104 0.73 20.79 -3.09
CA MET A 104 -0.30 20.06 -3.82
C MET A 104 0.24 19.48 -5.13
N ILE A 105 -0.13 18.23 -5.41
CA ILE A 105 0.18 17.55 -6.68
C ILE A 105 -1.06 16.85 -7.23
N GLY A 106 -1.21 16.86 -8.55
CA GLY A 106 -2.23 16.10 -9.26
C GLY A 106 -1.84 14.62 -9.37
N VAL A 107 -2.71 13.71 -8.97
CA VAL A 107 -2.52 12.26 -9.09
C VAL A 107 -3.55 11.73 -10.05
N ARG A 108 -3.10 11.17 -11.18
CA ARG A 108 -4.01 10.52 -12.13
C ARG A 108 -4.04 9.02 -11.91
N LYS A 109 -5.19 8.49 -11.51
CA LYS A 109 -5.44 7.06 -11.33
C LYS A 109 -6.85 6.70 -11.77
N PHE A 110 -7.00 5.54 -12.42
CA PHE A 110 -8.31 5.01 -12.85
C PHE A 110 -9.15 6.03 -13.64
N GLY A 111 -8.51 6.84 -14.49
CA GLY A 111 -9.17 7.88 -15.28
C GLY A 111 -9.61 9.13 -14.49
N ARG A 112 -9.29 9.23 -13.20
CA ARG A 112 -9.61 10.36 -12.33
C ARG A 112 -8.37 11.19 -12.03
N LEU A 113 -8.53 12.50 -11.94
CA LEU A 113 -7.52 13.41 -11.37
C LEU A 113 -7.90 13.70 -9.92
N LEU A 114 -6.96 13.42 -9.03
CA LEU A 114 -7.08 13.63 -7.59
C LEU A 114 -6.01 14.64 -7.19
N THR A 115 -6.23 15.39 -6.11
CA THR A 115 -5.21 16.31 -5.59
C THR A 115 -4.84 15.88 -4.19
N VAL A 116 -3.55 15.82 -3.91
CA VAL A 116 -3.00 15.41 -2.62
C VAL A 116 -1.91 16.39 -2.19
N ASP A 117 -1.83 16.67 -0.90
CA ASP A 117 -0.66 17.33 -0.33
C ASP A 117 0.44 16.28 -0.13
N ILE A 118 1.62 16.51 -0.72
CA ILE A 118 2.76 15.59 -0.60
C ILE A 118 3.12 15.34 0.86
N SER A 119 2.95 16.34 1.75
CA SER A 119 3.29 16.22 3.17
C SER A 119 2.39 15.26 3.96
N GLU A 120 1.15 15.06 3.49
CA GLU A 120 0.16 14.18 4.13
C GLU A 120 0.29 12.71 3.68
N VAL A 121 1.17 12.41 2.72
CA VAL A 121 1.34 11.05 2.20
C VAL A 121 1.96 10.14 3.28
N PRO A 122 1.34 9.02 3.70
CA PRO A 122 1.90 8.17 4.74
C PRO A 122 3.20 7.47 4.31
N LEU A 123 4.26 7.60 5.12
CA LEU A 123 5.54 6.90 4.94
C LEU A 123 5.62 5.58 5.73
N ASP A 124 4.95 5.50 6.87
CA ASP A 124 4.94 4.30 7.70
C ASP A 124 3.57 4.10 8.36
N ASP A 125 3.43 2.99 9.11
CA ASP A 125 2.14 2.58 9.67
C ASP A 125 1.63 3.58 10.72
N GLY A 126 2.54 4.30 11.38
CA GLY A 126 2.21 5.34 12.35
C GLY A 126 1.62 6.59 11.72
N GLU A 127 1.85 6.79 10.42
CA GLU A 127 1.25 7.89 9.64
C GLU A 127 -0.05 7.49 8.93
N LEU A 128 -0.47 6.22 9.02
CA LEU A 128 -1.74 5.80 8.44
C LEU A 128 -2.93 6.40 9.20
N PRO A 129 -4.05 6.68 8.50
CA PRO A 129 -5.31 6.95 9.18
C PRO A 129 -5.69 5.81 10.12
N VAL A 130 -6.16 6.15 11.33
CA VAL A 130 -6.45 5.20 12.43
C VAL A 130 -7.30 4.00 11.98
N GLY A 131 -8.32 4.23 11.15
CA GLY A 131 -9.17 3.16 10.63
C GLY A 131 -8.39 2.12 9.80
N GLN A 132 -7.38 2.54 9.03
CA GLN A 132 -6.61 1.62 8.17
C GLN A 132 -5.78 0.64 8.99
N ALA A 133 -5.12 1.11 10.05
CA ALA A 133 -4.36 0.27 10.96
C ALA A 133 -5.28 -0.64 11.78
N ALA A 134 -6.45 -0.13 12.20
CA ALA A 134 -7.43 -0.90 12.96
C ALA A 134 -7.96 -2.13 12.20
N VAL A 135 -8.13 -2.04 10.86
CA VAL A 135 -8.55 -3.18 10.02
C VAL A 135 -7.56 -4.33 10.09
N MET A 136 -6.26 -4.04 10.13
CA MET A 136 -5.21 -5.06 10.19
C MET A 136 -5.19 -5.77 11.54
N HIS A 137 -5.32 -5.00 12.64
CA HIS A 137 -5.41 -5.58 13.98
C HIS A 137 -6.66 -6.46 14.14
N GLU A 138 -7.78 -6.07 13.53
CA GLU A 138 -9.00 -6.87 13.58
C GLU A 138 -8.89 -8.15 12.74
N LEU A 139 -8.21 -8.09 11.58
CA LEU A 139 -7.85 -9.28 10.81
C LEU A 139 -7.02 -10.26 11.63
N GLU A 140 -5.95 -9.79 12.29
CA GLU A 140 -5.09 -10.62 13.13
C GLU A 140 -5.88 -11.24 14.29
N ARG A 141 -6.62 -10.42 15.04
CA ARG A 141 -7.40 -10.87 16.21
C ARG A 141 -8.35 -12.01 15.86
N VAL A 142 -9.06 -11.91 14.73
CA VAL A 142 -10.04 -12.93 14.32
C VAL A 142 -9.35 -14.14 13.69
N THR A 143 -8.34 -13.94 12.83
CA THR A 143 -7.66 -15.06 12.17
C THR A 143 -6.84 -15.91 13.14
N GLU A 144 -6.23 -15.32 14.19
CA GLU A 144 -5.52 -16.06 15.24
C GLU A 144 -6.43 -17.07 15.95
N ALA A 145 -7.71 -16.71 16.15
CA ALA A 145 -8.69 -17.57 16.82
C ALA A 145 -9.31 -18.66 15.92
N HIS A 146 -9.23 -18.50 14.59
CA HIS A 146 -10.01 -19.31 13.64
C HIS A 146 -9.16 -19.99 12.56
N ASP A 147 -8.45 -19.21 11.74
CA ASP A 147 -7.59 -19.70 10.67
C ASP A 147 -6.47 -18.71 10.37
N ALA A 148 -5.31 -18.94 10.99
CA ALA A 148 -4.14 -18.09 10.83
C ALA A 148 -3.54 -18.10 9.41
N SER A 149 -3.91 -19.07 8.56
CA SER A 149 -3.39 -19.16 7.19
C SER A 149 -3.89 -18.04 6.28
N VAL A 150 -5.02 -17.42 6.62
CA VAL A 150 -5.64 -16.32 5.88
C VAL A 150 -4.86 -15.01 6.05
N LEU A 151 -4.27 -14.80 7.23
CA LEU A 151 -3.75 -13.50 7.65
C LEU A 151 -2.73 -12.91 6.67
N PRO A 152 -1.67 -13.63 6.23
CA PRO A 152 -0.65 -13.03 5.37
C PRO A 152 -1.22 -12.51 4.04
N LEU A 153 -2.14 -13.26 3.43
CA LEU A 153 -2.74 -12.87 2.16
C LEU A 153 -3.77 -11.74 2.35
N ALA A 154 -4.48 -11.70 3.48
CA ALA A 154 -5.41 -10.62 3.79
C ALA A 154 -4.69 -9.29 4.00
N LEU A 155 -3.56 -9.32 4.71
CA LEU A 155 -2.71 -8.15 4.91
C LEU A 155 -2.09 -7.67 3.59
N GLN A 156 -1.54 -8.60 2.79
CA GLN A 156 -1.02 -8.25 1.47
C GLN A 156 -2.10 -7.62 0.58
N LEU A 157 -3.33 -8.15 0.59
CA LEU A 157 -4.45 -7.60 -0.15
C LEU A 157 -4.81 -6.18 0.32
N TRP A 158 -4.85 -5.97 1.63
CA TRP A 158 -5.12 -4.65 2.22
C TRP A 158 -4.05 -3.62 1.87
N THR A 159 -2.78 -3.97 2.02
CA THR A 159 -1.65 -3.13 1.61
C THR A 159 -1.76 -2.78 0.13
N THR A 160 -1.97 -3.78 -0.72
CA THR A 160 -2.07 -3.58 -2.17
C THR A 160 -3.23 -2.66 -2.52
N TYR A 161 -4.40 -2.87 -1.90
CA TYR A 161 -5.56 -2.01 -2.08
C TYR A 161 -5.27 -0.56 -1.70
N PHE A 162 -4.70 -0.34 -0.51
CA PHE A 162 -4.32 0.99 -0.05
C PHE A 162 -3.40 1.70 -1.05
N PHE A 163 -2.31 1.06 -1.48
CA PHE A 163 -1.37 1.63 -2.43
C PHE A 163 -2.00 1.90 -3.80
N MET A 164 -2.85 0.98 -4.30
CA MET A 164 -3.53 1.17 -5.57
C MET A 164 -4.52 2.33 -5.50
N ALA A 165 -5.33 2.40 -4.45
CA ALA A 165 -6.43 3.34 -4.31
C ALA A 165 -5.99 4.76 -3.92
N TYR A 166 -4.90 4.91 -3.14
CA TYR A 166 -4.43 6.21 -2.64
C TYR A 166 -4.32 7.27 -3.75
N PRO A 167 -4.85 8.51 -3.56
CA PRO A 167 -5.41 9.06 -2.33
C PRO A 167 -6.90 8.75 -2.08
N LEU A 168 -7.57 7.93 -2.90
CA LEU A 168 -8.94 7.45 -2.64
C LEU A 168 -8.92 6.30 -1.64
N VAL A 169 -8.51 6.57 -0.40
CA VAL A 169 -8.51 5.56 0.65
C VAL A 169 -9.95 5.15 1.01
N PRO A 170 -10.19 3.88 1.36
CA PRO A 170 -11.49 3.42 1.80
C PRO A 170 -11.94 4.18 3.05
N ASP A 171 -13.22 4.57 3.09
CA ASP A 171 -13.83 5.17 4.26
C ASP A 171 -14.15 4.05 5.27
N VAL A 172 -13.16 3.75 6.12
CA VAL A 172 -13.28 2.73 7.16
C VAL A 172 -14.32 3.13 8.20
N ASP A 173 -14.48 4.41 8.49
CA ASP A 173 -15.40 4.89 9.52
C ASP A 173 -16.86 4.75 9.06
N ALA A 174 -17.14 4.91 7.76
CA ALA A 174 -18.49 4.75 7.21
C ALA A 174 -19.04 3.32 7.31
N HIS A 175 -18.18 2.30 7.18
CA HIS A 175 -18.59 0.89 7.17
C HIS A 175 -18.21 0.12 8.43
N GLY A 176 -17.20 0.58 9.17
CA GLY A 176 -16.68 -0.05 10.35
C GLY A 176 -15.51 -1.00 10.08
N VAL A 177 -14.59 -1.03 11.03
CA VAL A 177 -13.35 -1.83 11.00
C VAL A 177 -13.62 -3.31 10.78
N GLY A 178 -14.56 -3.89 11.53
CA GLY A 178 -14.92 -5.32 11.42
C GLY A 178 -15.49 -5.71 10.07
N VAL A 179 -16.22 -4.81 9.41
CA VAL A 179 -16.80 -5.06 8.08
C VAL A 179 -15.69 -5.13 7.02
N TRP A 180 -14.74 -4.20 7.05
CA TRP A 180 -13.58 -4.22 6.15
C TRP A 180 -12.69 -5.45 6.40
N ALA A 181 -12.39 -5.78 7.65
CA ALA A 181 -11.64 -6.98 8.01
C ALA A 181 -12.34 -8.26 7.51
N SER A 182 -13.65 -8.36 7.72
CA SER A 182 -14.47 -9.47 7.22
C SER A 182 -14.48 -9.55 5.69
N ALA A 183 -14.53 -8.41 4.98
CA ALA A 183 -14.53 -8.37 3.52
C ALA A 183 -13.18 -8.83 2.94
N LEU A 184 -12.07 -8.47 3.58
CA LEU A 184 -10.73 -8.93 3.22
C LEU A 184 -10.55 -10.43 3.47
N HIS A 185 -11.00 -10.92 4.62
CA HIS A 185 -11.00 -12.36 4.91
C HIS A 185 -11.83 -13.11 3.84
N TYR A 186 -13.04 -12.64 3.54
CA TYR A 186 -13.87 -13.23 2.50
C TYR A 186 -13.19 -13.23 1.12
N ALA A 187 -12.58 -12.11 0.72
CA ALA A 187 -11.82 -12.01 -0.52
C ALA A 187 -10.71 -13.07 -0.59
N VAL A 188 -9.96 -13.27 0.49
CA VAL A 188 -8.93 -14.30 0.57
C VAL A 188 -9.52 -15.70 0.44
N THR A 189 -10.63 -16.00 1.13
CA THR A 189 -11.29 -17.31 1.00
C THR A 189 -11.71 -17.62 -0.43
N LYS A 190 -12.13 -16.58 -1.18
CA LYS A 190 -12.47 -16.69 -2.60
C LYS A 190 -11.25 -16.96 -3.45
N LEU A 191 -10.15 -16.22 -3.22
CA LEU A 191 -8.88 -16.42 -3.92
C LEU A 191 -8.29 -17.82 -3.68
N LEU A 192 -8.44 -18.36 -2.47
CA LEU A 192 -7.97 -19.70 -2.10
C LEU A 192 -8.93 -20.82 -2.50
N GLY A 193 -10.15 -20.49 -2.98
CA GLY A 193 -11.14 -21.48 -3.40
C GLY A 193 -11.71 -22.32 -2.25
N THR A 194 -11.69 -21.83 -1.01
CA THR A 194 -12.10 -22.62 0.19
C THR A 194 -13.62 -22.77 0.37
N GLY A 195 -14.41 -22.17 -0.52
CA GLY A 195 -15.87 -22.34 -0.58
C GLY A 195 -16.66 -21.70 0.57
N GLN A 196 -16.03 -20.87 1.41
CA GLN A 196 -16.71 -20.16 2.49
C GLN A 196 -17.75 -19.16 1.93
N THR A 197 -18.90 -19.06 2.58
CA THR A 197 -19.93 -18.06 2.24
C THR A 197 -19.65 -16.74 2.93
N VAL A 198 -20.23 -15.65 2.42
CA VAL A 198 -20.03 -14.32 3.01
C VAL A 198 -20.66 -14.26 4.40
N GLU A 199 -21.80 -14.91 4.61
CA GLU A 199 -22.50 -14.99 5.89
C GLU A 199 -21.63 -15.69 6.94
N ARG A 200 -21.01 -16.81 6.56
CA ARG A 200 -20.15 -17.56 7.48
C ARG A 200 -18.93 -16.76 7.91
N ILE A 201 -18.34 -15.96 7.01
CA ILE A 201 -17.22 -15.08 7.38
C ILE A 201 -17.72 -13.92 8.23
N ALA A 202 -18.85 -13.30 7.87
CA ALA A 202 -19.43 -12.19 8.63
C ALA A 202 -19.74 -12.57 10.09
N ASP A 203 -20.22 -13.80 10.32
CA ASP A 203 -20.46 -14.35 11.66
C ASP A 203 -19.18 -14.40 12.53
N LEU A 204 -17.98 -14.60 11.93
CA LEU A 204 -16.71 -14.61 12.68
C LEU A 204 -16.33 -13.23 13.22
N TYR A 205 -16.79 -12.18 12.55
CA TYR A 205 -16.51 -10.78 12.90
C TYR A 205 -17.69 -10.13 13.64
N ASP A 206 -18.81 -10.83 13.85
CA ASP A 206 -20.05 -10.30 14.43
C ASP A 206 -20.57 -9.07 13.66
N VAL A 207 -20.60 -9.17 12.32
CA VAL A 207 -21.03 -8.08 11.43
C VAL A 207 -22.10 -8.52 10.43
N ASP A 208 -22.77 -7.54 9.81
CA ASP A 208 -23.78 -7.78 8.79
C ASP A 208 -23.17 -8.21 7.44
N GLY A 209 -23.57 -9.38 6.93
CA GLY A 209 -23.06 -9.93 5.67
C GLY A 209 -23.37 -9.08 4.43
N GLN A 210 -24.43 -8.26 4.46
CA GLN A 210 -24.72 -7.33 3.36
C GLN A 210 -23.71 -6.16 3.35
N ALA A 211 -23.32 -5.66 4.52
CA ALA A 211 -22.24 -4.68 4.64
C ALA A 211 -20.90 -5.25 4.15
N VAL A 212 -20.58 -6.50 4.52
CA VAL A 212 -19.38 -7.20 4.04
C VAL A 212 -19.38 -7.31 2.52
N SER A 213 -20.52 -7.66 1.93
CA SER A 213 -20.68 -7.76 0.48
C SER A 213 -20.45 -6.41 -0.22
N ARG A 214 -20.85 -5.28 0.37
CA ARG A 214 -20.60 -3.93 -0.17
C ARG A 214 -19.11 -3.59 -0.17
N CYS A 215 -18.42 -3.76 0.97
CA CYS A 215 -16.97 -3.52 1.03
C CYS A 215 -16.19 -4.48 0.11
N TYR A 216 -16.64 -5.72 -0.03
CA TYR A 216 -16.05 -6.66 -0.99
C TYR A 216 -16.20 -6.17 -2.44
N GLN A 217 -17.36 -5.60 -2.81
CA GLN A 217 -17.55 -5.00 -4.13
C GLN A 217 -16.62 -3.79 -4.36
N GLU A 218 -16.32 -3.01 -3.32
CA GLU A 218 -15.34 -1.92 -3.42
C GLU A 218 -13.92 -2.41 -3.68
N LEU A 219 -13.52 -3.52 -3.04
CA LEU A 219 -12.25 -4.18 -3.35
C LEU A 219 -12.22 -4.64 -4.82
N GLN A 220 -13.31 -5.24 -5.32
CA GLN A 220 -13.41 -5.70 -6.71
C GLN A 220 -13.44 -4.56 -7.73
N ALA A 221 -13.89 -3.37 -7.34
CA ALA A 221 -13.96 -2.21 -8.22
C ALA A 221 -12.57 -1.67 -8.61
N VAL A 222 -11.51 -2.05 -7.88
CA VAL A 222 -10.13 -1.67 -8.22
C VAL A 222 -9.58 -2.62 -9.29
N PRO A 223 -9.33 -2.14 -10.52
CA PRO A 223 -8.86 -2.99 -11.61
C PRO A 223 -7.52 -3.65 -11.28
N GLY A 224 -7.45 -4.97 -11.41
CA GLY A 224 -6.22 -5.75 -11.20
C GLY A 224 -5.95 -6.14 -9.75
N LEU A 225 -6.73 -5.67 -8.76
CA LEU A 225 -6.55 -6.04 -7.35
C LEU A 225 -7.03 -7.47 -7.08
N ILE A 226 -8.30 -7.74 -7.38
CA ILE A 226 -8.90 -9.06 -7.28
C ILE A 226 -9.22 -9.49 -8.71
N SER A 227 -8.43 -10.43 -9.23
CA SER A 227 -8.79 -11.09 -10.49
C SER A 227 -9.96 -12.02 -10.20
N GLY A 228 -11.17 -11.60 -10.56
CA GLY A 228 -12.35 -12.46 -10.45
C GLY A 228 -12.21 -13.70 -11.32
N GLY A 229 -12.58 -14.86 -10.76
CA GLY A 229 -12.73 -16.12 -11.51
C GLY A 229 -13.90 -16.12 -12.49
#